data_AF-A0AAU6UZA1-F1
#
_entry.id   AF-A0AAU6UZA1-F1
#
_cell.length_a   1.000
_cell.length_b   1.000
_cell.length_c   1.000
_cell.angle_alpha   90.00
_cell.angle_beta   90.00
_cell.angle_gamma   90.00
#
_symmetry.space_group_name_H-M   'P 1'
#
loop_
_entity.id
_entity.type
_entity.pdbx_description
1 polymer ?
#
loop_
_entity_poly.entity_id
_entity_poly.type
_entity_poly.pdbx_seq_one_letter_code
_entity_poly.pdbx_strand_id
1 'polypeptide(L)'
;MTKFQDKWFKRWESKRRKGLIYYTFTQTLIMGGAVIVGRFLGVAFFTNQSQWEEFFTGLPILAIIFFGIGIPFNAIAWFIGEKRYQNLLNERKNT
;
A
#
# COMPACT_ATOMS: atom_id res chain seq x y z
N MET A 1 -15.27 4.04 -22.73
CA MET A 1 -14.36 3.48 -21.69
C MET A 1 -13.34 2.55 -22.33
N THR A 2 -12.06 2.67 -21.99
CA THR A 2 -10.99 1.80 -22.55
C THR A 2 -10.92 0.45 -21.81
N LYS A 3 -10.35 -0.59 -22.44
CA LYS A 3 -10.13 -1.92 -21.80
C LYS A 3 -9.36 -1.81 -20.48
N PHE A 4 -8.40 -0.88 -20.40
CA PHE A 4 -7.62 -0.62 -19.18
C PHE A 4 -8.47 0.00 -18.08
N GLN A 5 -9.34 0.96 -18.41
CA GLN A 5 -10.26 1.55 -17.44
C GLN A 5 -11.24 0.51 -16.89
N ASP A 6 -11.82 -0.36 -17.73
CA ASP A 6 -12.74 -1.40 -17.27
C ASP A 6 -12.05 -2.43 -16.35
N LYS A 7 -10.83 -2.86 -16.72
CA LYS A 7 -10.02 -3.75 -15.88
C LYS A 7 -9.68 -3.11 -14.54
N TRP A 8 -9.31 -1.83 -14.53
CA TRP A 8 -9.04 -1.08 -13.30
C TRP A 8 -10.32 -0.93 -12.46
N PHE A 9 -11.45 -0.61 -13.09
CA PHE A 9 -12.75 -0.43 -12.44
C PHE A 9 -13.18 -1.69 -11.70
N LYS A 10 -13.16 -2.86 -12.37
CA LYS A 10 -13.50 -4.16 -11.75
C LYS A 10 -12.58 -4.52 -10.58
N ARG A 11 -11.28 -4.21 -10.71
CA ARG A 11 -10.32 -4.41 -9.62
C ARG A 11 -10.59 -3.47 -8.45
N TRP A 12 -10.89 -2.21 -8.72
CA TRP A 12 -11.24 -1.24 -7.69
C TRP A 12 -12.56 -1.60 -7.01
N GLU A 13 -13.55 -2.08 -7.75
CA GLU A 13 -14.83 -2.56 -7.24
C GLU A 13 -14.65 -3.69 -6.19
N SER A 14 -13.76 -4.64 -6.46
CA SER A 14 -13.40 -5.68 -5.49
C SER A 14 -12.72 -5.11 -4.24
N LYS A 15 -11.81 -4.13 -4.40
CA LYS A 15 -11.11 -3.48 -3.29
C LYS A 15 -12.05 -2.62 -2.44
N ARG A 16 -12.93 -1.81 -3.05
CA ARG A 16 -13.89 -0.94 -2.35
C ARG A 16 -14.80 -1.70 -1.41
N ARG A 17 -15.22 -2.92 -1.81
CA ARG A 17 -16.12 -3.77 -1.00
C ARG A 17 -15.54 -4.13 0.37
N LYS A 18 -14.21 -4.15 0.50
CA LYS A 18 -13.53 -4.44 1.77
C LYS A 18 -13.40 -3.20 2.68
N GLY A 19 -13.66 -2.00 2.15
CA GLY A 19 -13.66 -0.75 2.89
C GLY A 19 -12.29 -0.08 3.08
N LEU A 20 -12.34 1.18 3.52
CA LEU A 20 -11.19 2.06 3.71
C LEU A 20 -10.17 1.48 4.69
N ILE A 21 -10.61 1.06 5.88
CA ILE A 21 -9.73 0.56 6.94
C ILE A 21 -8.95 -0.65 6.47
N TYR A 22 -9.64 -1.64 5.86
CA TYR A 22 -9.00 -2.83 5.33
C TYR A 22 -7.97 -2.49 4.24
N TYR A 23 -8.32 -1.61 3.31
CA TYR A 23 -7.41 -1.19 2.25
C TYR A 23 -6.17 -0.50 2.80
N THR A 24 -6.37 0.50 3.65
CA THR A 24 -5.29 1.31 4.23
C THR A 24 -4.33 0.43 5.03
N PHE A 25 -4.86 -0.45 5.88
CA PHE A 25 -4.05 -1.36 6.67
C PHE A 25 -3.30 -2.37 5.79
N THR A 26 -3.98 -3.01 4.84
CA THR A 26 -3.37 -4.01 3.96
C THR A 26 -2.28 -3.39 3.07
N GLN A 27 -2.51 -2.22 2.48
CA GLN A 27 -1.50 -1.54 1.66
C GLN A 27 -0.30 -1.11 2.50
N THR A 28 -0.54 -0.62 3.72
CA THR A 28 0.54 -0.24 4.64
C THR A 28 1.38 -1.45 5.04
N LEU A 29 0.75 -2.60 5.31
CA LEU A 29 1.46 -3.85 5.59
C LEU A 29 2.27 -4.37 4.40
N ILE A 30 1.71 -4.31 3.18
CA ILE A 30 2.45 -4.71 1.98
C ILE A 30 3.69 -3.84 1.78
N MET A 31 3.55 -2.51 1.91
CA MET A 31 4.66 -1.58 1.77
C MET A 31 5.71 -1.78 2.86
N GLY A 32 5.30 -1.85 4.13
CA GLY A 32 6.20 -2.08 5.25
C GLY A 32 6.92 -3.42 5.16
N GLY A 33 6.19 -4.48 4.80
CA GLY A 33 6.75 -5.81 4.57
C GLY A 33 7.79 -5.83 3.46
N ALA A 34 7.53 -5.16 2.33
CA ALA A 34 8.50 -5.06 1.23
C ALA A 34 9.81 -4.37 1.67
N VAL A 35 9.72 -3.32 2.49
CA VAL A 35 10.92 -2.63 2.99
C VAL A 35 11.68 -3.47 4.01
N ILE A 36 10.98 -4.14 4.92
CA ILE A 36 11.63 -5.06 5.88
C ILE A 36 12.35 -6.19 5.12
N VAL A 37 11.71 -6.79 4.12
CA VAL A 37 12.32 -7.83 3.28
C VAL A 37 13.52 -7.27 2.54
N GLY A 38 13.42 -6.09 1.93
CA GLY A 38 14.54 -5.44 1.25
C GLY A 38 15.74 -5.20 2.18
N ARG A 39 15.49 -4.67 3.37
CA ARG A 39 16.54 -4.43 4.38
C ARG A 39 17.13 -5.74 4.89
N PHE A 40 16.31 -6.77 5.11
CA PHE A 40 16.75 -8.10 5.50
C PHE A 40 17.68 -8.70 4.45
N LEU A 41 17.30 -8.68 3.17
CA LEU A 41 18.14 -9.17 2.07
C LEU A 41 19.46 -8.38 1.99
N GLY A 42 19.40 -7.06 2.20
CA GLY A 42 20.59 -6.20 2.27
C GLY A 42 21.58 -6.67 3.33
N VAL A 43 21.10 -6.91 4.56
CA VAL A 43 21.93 -7.41 5.66
C VAL A 43 22.41 -8.84 5.39
N ALA A 44 21.53 -9.72 4.90
CA ALA A 44 21.86 -11.12 4.68
C ALA A 44 22.93 -11.34 3.60
N PHE A 45 22.95 -10.54 2.55
CA PHE A 45 23.87 -10.73 1.41
C PHE A 45 25.11 -9.85 1.43
N PHE A 46 25.10 -8.71 2.13
CA PHE A 46 26.14 -7.69 1.97
C PHE A 46 26.85 -7.28 3.26
N THR A 47 26.55 -7.88 4.42
CA THR A 47 27.07 -7.38 5.71
C THR A 47 27.55 -8.47 6.67
N ASN A 48 28.44 -8.09 7.60
CA ASN A 48 28.96 -8.95 8.65
C ASN A 48 28.02 -8.99 9.87
N GLN A 49 28.26 -9.94 10.79
CA GLN A 49 27.40 -10.27 11.93
C GLN A 49 26.98 -9.07 12.81
N SER A 50 27.77 -8.00 12.86
CA SER A 50 27.48 -6.78 13.64
C SER A 50 26.28 -5.97 13.15
N GLN A 51 25.85 -6.10 11.89
CA GLN A 51 24.72 -5.32 11.36
C GLN A 51 23.35 -5.95 11.64
N TRP A 52 23.31 -7.20 12.13
CA TRP A 52 22.06 -7.83 12.55
C TRP A 52 21.48 -7.16 13.79
N GLU A 53 22.32 -6.74 14.73
CA GLU A 53 21.88 -6.04 15.93
C GLU A 53 21.23 -4.69 15.58
N GLU A 54 21.86 -3.91 14.70
CA GLU A 54 21.31 -2.65 14.19
C GLU A 54 20.01 -2.85 13.40
N PHE A 55 19.93 -3.94 12.63
CA PHE A 55 18.70 -4.31 11.94
C PHE A 55 17.54 -4.51 12.92
N PHE A 56 17.71 -5.40 13.92
CA PHE A 56 16.64 -5.73 14.86
C PHE A 56 16.25 -4.55 15.77
N THR A 57 17.24 -3.80 16.26
CA THR A 57 16.99 -2.60 17.08
C THR A 57 16.34 -1.47 16.30
N GLY A 58 16.55 -1.40 14.98
CA GLY A 58 15.91 -0.42 14.10
C GLY A 58 14.48 -0.77 13.65
N LEU A 59 14.02 -2.02 13.82
CA LEU A 59 12.67 -2.45 13.38
C LEU A 59 11.52 -1.66 14.04
N PRO A 60 11.52 -1.37 15.36
CA PRO A 60 10.43 -0.62 15.98
C PRO A 60 10.29 0.80 15.42
N ILE A 61 11.40 1.49 15.20
CA ILE A 61 11.42 2.85 14.61
C ILE A 61 10.90 2.80 13.18
N LEU A 62 11.35 1.82 12.39
CA LEU A 62 10.83 1.59 11.05
C LEU A 62 9.32 1.37 11.06
N ALA A 63 8.80 0.54 11.97
CA ALA A 63 7.37 0.27 12.09
C ALA A 63 6.58 1.55 12.41
N ILE A 64 7.05 2.37 13.35
CA ILE A 64 6.43 3.65 13.70
C ILE A 64 6.35 4.58 12.49
N ILE A 65 7.45 4.73 11.74
CA ILE A 65 7.50 5.55 10.54
C ILE A 65 6.53 4.99 9.47
N PHE A 66 6.53 3.67 9.26
CA PHE A 66 5.67 3.03 8.27
C PHE A 66 4.19 3.18 8.57
N PHE A 67 3.78 2.98 9.82
CA PHE A 67 2.37 3.17 10.18
C PHE A 67 2.01 4.65 10.23
N GLY A 68 2.88 5.50 10.78
CA GLY A 68 2.66 6.93 10.92
C GLY A 68 2.50 7.65 9.60
N ILE A 69 3.27 7.28 8.56
CA ILE A 69 3.19 7.87 7.22
C ILE A 69 2.29 7.04 6.30
N GLY A 70 2.41 5.71 6.35
CA GLY A 70 1.73 4.80 5.44
C GLY A 70 0.22 4.79 5.62
N ILE A 71 -0.30 4.91 6.84
CA ILE A 71 -1.75 4.97 7.07
C ILE A 71 -2.35 6.23 6.44
N PRO A 72 -1.89 7.47 6.74
CA PRO A 72 -2.39 8.68 6.08
C PRO A 72 -2.24 8.63 4.56
N PHE A 73 -1.08 8.19 4.07
CA PHE A 73 -0.80 8.10 2.64
C PHE A 73 -1.78 7.17 1.92
N ASN A 74 -1.98 5.96 2.45
CA ASN A 74 -2.88 4.97 1.85
C ASN A 74 -4.36 5.38 1.99
N ALA A 75 -4.73 6.12 3.05
CA ALA A 75 -6.06 6.70 3.16
C ALA A 75 -6.32 7.76 2.06
N ILE A 76 -5.36 8.65 1.80
CA ILE A 76 -5.45 9.62 0.70
C ILE A 76 -5.57 8.89 -0.64
N ALA A 77 -4.76 7.85 -0.86
CA ALA A 77 -4.83 7.03 -2.07
C ALA A 77 -6.20 6.36 -2.26
N TRP A 78 -6.84 5.94 -1.16
CA TRP A 78 -8.21 5.44 -1.21
C TRP A 78 -9.21 6.48 -1.71
N PHE A 79 -9.18 7.69 -1.14
CA PHE A 79 -10.10 8.76 -1.55
C PHE A 79 -9.91 9.16 -3.01
N ILE A 80 -8.67 9.21 -3.49
CA ILE A 80 -8.37 9.46 -4.92
C ILE A 80 -8.97 8.35 -5.79
N GLY A 81 -8.80 7.09 -5.39
CA GLY A 81 -9.39 5.95 -6.10
C GLY A 81 -10.91 5.96 -6.08
N GLU A 82 -11.53 6.34 -4.96
CA GLU A 82 -12.99 6.46 -4.86
C GLU A 82 -13.52 7.58 -5.75
N LYS A 83 -12.87 8.74 -5.78
CA LYS A 83 -13.20 9.84 -6.70
C LYS A 83 -13.13 9.39 -8.15
N ARG A 84 -12.06 8.66 -8.53
CA ARG A 84 -11.91 8.11 -9.88
C ARG A 84 -13.00 7.09 -10.21
N TYR A 85 -13.39 6.24 -9.26
CA TYR A 85 -14.45 5.26 -9.45
C TYR A 85 -15.80 5.94 -9.72
N GLN A 86 -16.15 6.98 -8.94
CA GLN A 86 -17.39 7.72 -9.14
C GLN A 86 -17.43 8.42 -10.50
N ASN A 87 -16.32 9.00 -10.95
CA ASN A 87 -16.23 9.60 -12.29
C ASN A 87 -16.50 8.58 -13.39
N LEU A 88 -15.86 7.40 -13.33
CA LEU A 88 -16.07 6.33 -14.31
C LEU A 88 -17.49 5.75 -14.26
N LEU A 89 -18.11 5.69 -13.08
CA LEU A 89 -19.49 5.26 -12.92
C LEU A 89 -20.46 6.24 -13.58
N ASN A 90 -20.22 7.55 -13.41
CA ASN A 90 -21.04 8.60 -14.04
C ASN A 90 -20.89 8.60 -15.56
N GLU A 91 -19.67 8.44 -16.08
CA GLU A 91 -19.43 8.25 -17.53
C GLU A 91 -20.22 7.07 -18.08
N ARG A 92 -20.29 5.95 -17.35
CA ARG A 92 -21.07 4.76 -17.76
C ARG A 92 -22.58 4.99 -17.72
N LYS A 93 -23.10 5.78 -16.77
CA LYS A 93 -24.54 6.08 -16.67
C LYS A 93 -25.03 7.07 -17.72
N ASN A 94 -24.15 7.96 -18.16
CA ASN A 94 -24.45 9.00 -19.16
C ASN A 94 -24.21 8.54 -20.61
N THR A 95 -23.79 7.28 -20.81
CA THR A 95 -23.65 6.64 -22.12
C THR A 95 -24.74 5.59 -22.27
#